data_AF-A0AAW8W9A5-F1
#
_entry.id   AF-A0AAW8W9A5-F1
#
_cell.length_a   1.000
_cell.length_b   1.000
_cell.length_c   1.000
_cell.angle_alpha   90.00
_cell.angle_beta   90.00
_cell.angle_gamma   90.00
#
_symmetry.space_group_name_H-M   'P 1'
#
loop_
_entity.id
_entity.type
_entity.pdbx_description
1 polymer ?
#
loop_
_entity_poly.entity_id
_entity_poly.type
_entity_poly.pdbx_seq_one_letter_code
_entity_poly.pdbx_strand_id
1 'polypeptide(L)' 'MWPDKNTIAMLYGWGAVVAPTTMEWYTANGFITTADYKEITGKDYTAPAKE' A
#
# COMPACT_ATOMS: atom_id res chain seq x y z
N MET A 1 -6.70 14.38 -7.22
CA MET A 1 -7.37 13.11 -6.92
C MET A 1 -6.29 12.13 -6.54
N TRP A 2 -6.26 11.70 -5.28
CA TRP A 2 -5.36 10.61 -4.88
C TRP A 2 -5.91 9.28 -5.42
N PRO A 3 -5.04 8.31 -5.77
CA PRO A 3 -5.47 7.04 -6.34
C PRO A 3 -6.30 6.25 -5.32
N ASP A 4 -7.40 5.66 -5.80
CA ASP A 4 -8.22 4.73 -5.01
C ASP A 4 -7.52 3.36 -4.83
N LYS A 5 -8.11 2.50 -4.00
CA LYS A 5 -7.65 1.12 -3.76
C LYS A 5 -7.37 0.36 -5.07
N ASN A 6 -8.25 0.47 -6.06
CA ASN A 6 -8.12 -0.29 -7.32
C ASN A 6 -6.90 0.17 -8.12
N THR A 7 -6.66 1.48 -8.13
CA THR A 7 -5.48 2.07 -8.77
C THR A 7 -4.19 1.61 -8.06
N ILE A 8 -4.18 1.61 -6.72
CA ILE A 8 -3.02 1.14 -5.93
C ILE A 8 -2.77 -0.36 -6.16
N ALA A 9 -3.81 -1.18 -6.18
CA ALA A 9 -3.72 -2.61 -6.46
C ALA A 9 -3.16 -2.89 -7.85
N MET A 10 -3.61 -2.13 -8.86
CA MET A 10 -3.10 -2.21 -10.23
C MET A 10 -1.60 -1.85 -10.30
N LEU A 11 -1.19 -0.74 -9.66
CA LEU A 11 0.22 -0.33 -9.60
C LEU A 11 1.08 -1.38 -8.89
N TYR A 12 0.57 -2.01 -7.83
CA TYR A 12 1.27 -3.08 -7.13
C TYR A 12 1.47 -4.30 -8.04
N GLY A 13 0.42 -4.72 -8.76
CA GLY A 13 0.50 -5.80 -9.73
C GLY A 13 1.49 -5.53 -10.88
N TRP A 14 1.72 -4.26 -11.23
CA TRP A 14 2.72 -3.85 -12.21
C TRP A 14 4.14 -3.70 -11.65
N GLY A 15 4.33 -3.87 -10.33
CA GLY A 15 5.61 -3.59 -9.67
C GLY A 15 5.99 -2.11 -9.64
N ALA A 16 5.03 -1.20 -9.83
CA ALA A 16 5.23 0.24 -9.84
C ALA A 16 5.14 0.89 -8.44
N VAL A 17 4.74 0.11 -7.43
CA VAL A 17 4.72 0.53 -6.02
C VAL A 17 6.12 0.37 -5.44
N VAL A 18 6.95 1.39 -5.65
CA VAL A 18 8.35 1.46 -5.23
C VAL A 18 8.60 2.65 -4.31
N ALA A 19 9.75 2.68 -3.63
CA ALA A 19 10.13 3.81 -2.79
C ALA A 19 10.08 5.14 -3.59
N PRO A 20 9.54 6.23 -3.02
CA PRO A 20 9.10 6.37 -1.62
C PRO A 20 7.65 5.92 -1.34
N THR A 21 6.86 5.59 -2.38
CA THR A 21 5.45 5.21 -2.28
C THR A 21 5.29 3.69 -2.24
N THR A 22 5.71 3.05 -1.14
CA THR A 22 5.51 1.61 -0.93
C THR A 22 4.09 1.29 -0.45
N MET A 23 3.72 0.02 -0.41
CA MET A 23 2.42 -0.41 0.14
C MET A 23 2.27 -0.01 1.61
N GLU A 24 3.36 -0.05 2.37
CA GLU A 24 3.40 0.39 3.77
C GLU A 24 3.17 1.89 3.85
N TRP A 25 3.75 2.67 2.95
CA TRP A 25 3.50 4.12 2.88
C TRP A 25 2.03 4.43 2.60
N TYR A 26 1.41 3.74 1.63
CA TYR A 26 -0.02 3.93 1.33
C TYR A 26 -0.91 3.62 2.54
N THR A 27 -0.58 2.55 3.28
CA THR A 27 -1.32 2.16 4.47
C THR A 27 -1.10 3.13 5.63
N ALA A 28 0.15 3.53 5.89
CA ALA A 28 0.52 4.44 6.96
C ALA A 28 -0.08 5.84 6.81
N ASN A 29 -0.31 6.28 5.56
CA ASN A 29 -0.93 7.56 5.26
C ASN A 29 -2.46 7.47 5.08
N GLY A 30 -3.06 6.29 5.29
CA GLY A 30 -4.50 6.10 5.25
C GLY A 30 -5.13 6.06 3.85
N PHE A 31 -4.33 5.84 2.81
CA PHE A 31 -4.85 5.65 1.44
C PHE A 31 -5.53 4.30 1.25
N ILE A 32 -5.07 3.29 1.98
CA ILE A 32 -5.66 1.95 2.05
C ILE A 32 -5.71 1.49 3.51
N THR A 33 -6.65 0.61 3.83
CA THR A 33 -6.72 0.00 5.17
C THR A 33 -5.72 -1.14 5.31
N THR A 34 -5.50 -1.62 6.54
CA THR A 34 -4.69 -2.83 6.78
C THR A 34 -5.31 -4.08 6.16
N ALA A 35 -6.64 -4.14 6.06
CA ALA A 35 -7.35 -5.20 5.36
C ALA A 35 -7.08 -5.16 3.86
N ASP A 36 -7.11 -3.97 3.25
CA ASP A 36 -6.78 -3.78 1.83
C ASP A 36 -5.31 -4.12 1.55
N TYR A 37 -4.39 -3.73 2.45
CA TYR A 37 -2.98 -4.13 2.34
C TYR A 37 -2.84 -5.65 2.27
N LYS A 38 -3.53 -6.38 3.15
CA LYS A 38 -3.50 -7.85 3.17
C LYS A 38 -4.12 -8.46 1.92
N GLU A 39 -5.21 -7.90 1.42
CA GLU A 39 -5.87 -8.34 0.19
C GLU A 39 -4.97 -8.16 -1.04
N ILE A 40 -4.27 -7.02 -1.15
CA ILE A 40 -3.42 -6.70 -2.31
C ILE A 40 -2.08 -7.45 -2.28
N THR A 41 -1.43 -7.49 -1.11
CA THR A 41 -0.06 -7.99 -0.97
C THR A 41 0.02 -9.46 -0.56
N GLY A 42 -1.06 -10.00 0.03
CA GLY A 42 -1.07 -11.30 0.69
C GLY A 42 -0.33 -11.33 2.03
N LYS A 43 0.12 -10.19 2.55
CA LYS A 43 0.92 -10.08 3.79
C LYS A 43 0.17 -9.31 4.86
N ASP A 44 0.43 -9.64 6.12
CA ASP A 44 -0.04 -8.81 7.23
C ASP A 44 0.74 -7.49 7.26
N TYR A 45 0.01 -6.38 7.45
CA TYR A 45 0.64 -5.06 7.52
C TYR A 45 1.44 -4.92 8.81
N THR A 46 2.73 -4.63 8.67
CA THR A 46 3.59 -4.18 9.77
C THR A 46 3.85 -2.70 9.59
N ALA A 47 3.47 -1.90 10.59
CA ALA A 47 3.78 -0.48 10.59
C ALA A 47 5.30 -0.29 10.47
N PRO A 48 5.78 0.59 9.56
CA PRO A 48 7.20 0.89 9.49
C PRO A 48 7.65 1.46 10.83
N ALA A 49 8.76 0.93 11.38
CA ALA A 49 9.38 1.50 12.55
C ALA A 49 9.75 2.95 12.21
N LYS A 50 9.18 3.93 12.92
CA LYS A 50 9.66 5.29 12.85
C LYS A 50 11.08 5.28 13.44
N GLU A 51 12.09 5.52 12.60
CA GLU A 51 13.44 5.86 13.05
C GLU A 51 13.45 7.20 13.80
#